data_AF-A0A7X8LJZ8-F1
#
_entry.id   AF-A0A7X8LJZ8-F1
#
_cell.length_a   1.000
_cell.length_b   1.000
_cell.length_c   1.000
_cell.angle_alpha   90.00
_cell.angle_beta   90.00
_cell.angle_gamma   90.00
#
_symmetry.space_group_name_H-M   'P 1'
#
loop_
_entity.id
_entity.type
_entity.pdbx_description
1 polymer ?
#
loop_
_entity_poly.entity_id
_entity_poly.type
_entity_poly.pdbx_seq_one_letter_code
_entity_poly.pdbx_strand_id
1 'polypeptide(L)'
;MNLNNMIEVRFIDLFCGIGGFRYAIEETGNKLGVKTECVLSSDIDIDCQKAYAANFSETPQGDIKNIDLQSIPNHDVLLAGFPCQPFSS
;
A
#
# COMPACT_ATOMS: atom_id res chain seq x y z
N MET A 1 -16.76 29.11 -8.99
CA MET A 1 -15.69 28.10 -8.96
C MET A 1 -16.22 26.91 -8.17
N ASN A 2 -16.24 25.73 -8.78
CA ASN A 2 -16.84 24.51 -8.21
C ASN A 2 -16.04 24.01 -6.99
N LEU A 3 -16.74 23.54 -5.96
CA LEU A 3 -16.16 23.18 -4.65
C LEU A 3 -15.48 21.78 -4.59
N ASN A 4 -15.44 20.97 -5.65
CA ASN A 4 -15.32 19.52 -5.47
C ASN A 4 -14.21 18.81 -6.26
N ASN A 5 -13.03 19.40 -6.46
CA ASN A 5 -11.87 18.60 -6.90
C ASN A 5 -11.08 18.16 -5.66
N MET A 6 -11.64 17.20 -4.92
CA MET A 6 -10.92 16.58 -3.82
C MET A 6 -9.71 15.85 -4.42
N ILE A 7 -8.51 16.25 -4.02
CA ILE A 7 -7.28 15.61 -4.49
C ILE A 7 -7.25 14.21 -3.89
N GLU A 8 -7.19 13.20 -4.75
CA GLU A 8 -7.08 11.79 -4.40
C GLU A 8 -5.70 11.29 -4.82
N VAL A 9 -5.00 10.64 -3.89
CA VAL A 9 -3.70 10.01 -4.11
C VAL A 9 -3.89 8.50 -4.05
N ARG A 10 -3.66 7.84 -5.19
CA ARG A 10 -3.68 6.38 -5.30
C ARG A 10 -2.28 5.85 -5.05
N PHE A 11 -2.14 4.83 -4.22
CA PHE A 11 -0.83 4.25 -3.93
C PHE A 11 -0.85 2.73 -3.97
N ILE A 12 0.31 2.15 -4.22
CA ILE A 12 0.56 0.72 -4.02
C ILE A 12 1.51 0.51 -2.85
N ASP A 13 1.28 -0.56 -2.09
CA ASP A 13 2.00 -0.91 -0.86
C ASP A 13 2.68 -2.28 -1.04
N LEU A 14 3.93 -2.25 -1.50
CA LEU A 14 4.71 -3.44 -1.81
C LEU A 14 5.60 -3.83 -0.63
N PHE A 15 5.74 -5.13 -0.39
CA PHE A 15 6.41 -5.64 0.82
C PHE A 15 5.76 -5.03 2.08
N CYS A 16 4.42 -5.03 2.09
CA CYS A 16 3.65 -4.18 2.99
C CYS A 16 3.77 -4.58 4.47
N GLY A 17 4.22 -5.80 4.76
CA GLY A 17 4.23 -6.38 6.10
C GLY A 17 2.84 -6.26 6.72
N ILE A 18 2.80 -5.67 7.92
CA ILE A 18 1.55 -5.38 8.64
C ILE A 18 0.88 -4.06 8.24
N GLY A 19 1.41 -3.33 7.25
CA GLY A 19 0.83 -2.11 6.67
C GLY A 19 1.27 -0.80 7.31
N GLY A 20 2.51 -0.71 7.78
CA GLY A 20 3.05 0.52 8.36
C GLY A 20 3.07 1.71 7.38
N PHE A 21 3.40 1.45 6.11
CA PHE A 21 3.38 2.47 5.05
C PHE A 21 1.96 2.95 4.74
N ARG A 22 1.01 2.01 4.57
CA ARG A 22 -0.41 2.33 4.42
C ARG A 22 -0.94 3.20 5.56
N TYR A 23 -0.70 2.80 6.80
CA TYR A 23 -1.11 3.60 7.95
C TYR A 23 -0.56 5.03 7.90
N ALA A 24 0.73 5.18 7.58
CA ALA A 24 1.38 6.49 7.53
C ALA A 24 0.82 7.39 6.43
N ILE A 25 0.59 6.86 5.22
CA ILE A 25 0.07 7.66 4.10
C ILE A 25 -1.40 8.02 4.31
N GLU A 26 -2.24 7.10 4.81
CA GLU A 26 -3.65 7.37 5.12
C GLU A 26 -3.79 8.41 6.23
N GLU A 27 -3.02 8.27 7.32
CA GLU A 27 -3.02 9.23 8.43
C GLU A 27 -2.51 10.62 8.00
N THR A 28 -1.50 10.67 7.12
CA THR A 28 -0.99 11.93 6.57
C THR A 28 -2.01 12.57 5.62
N GLY A 29 -2.65 11.77 4.77
CA GLY A 29 -3.73 12.21 3.88
C GLY A 29 -4.88 12.84 4.67
N ASN A 30 -5.35 12.15 5.72
CA ASN A 30 -6.39 12.65 6.62
C ASN A 30 -6.01 14.01 7.25
N LYS A 31 -4.78 14.17 7.73
CA LYS A 31 -4.28 15.45 8.29
C LYS A 31 -4.23 16.59 7.28
N LEU A 32 -3.96 16.27 6.01
CA LEU A 32 -3.84 17.25 4.94
C LEU A 32 -5.15 17.49 4.18
N GLY A 33 -6.23 16.77 4.52
CA GLY A 33 -7.49 16.82 3.77
C GLY A 33 -7.37 16.24 2.35
N VAL A 34 -6.46 15.29 2.16
CA VAL A 34 -6.22 14.58 0.89
C VAL A 34 -6.77 13.17 1.03
N LYS A 35 -7.61 12.75 0.07
CA LYS A 35 -8.10 11.37 0.04
C LYS A 35 -6.95 10.45 -0.42
N THR A 36 -6.81 9.30 0.23
CA THR A 36 -5.83 8.28 -0.17
C THR A 36 -6.53 6.97 -0.47
N GLU A 37 -6.07 6.24 -1.47
CA GLU A 37 -6.60 4.94 -1.86
C GLU A 37 -5.46 3.94 -2.07
N CYS A 38 -5.44 2.85 -1.30
CA CYS A 38 -4.56 1.71 -1.56
C CYS A 38 -5.18 0.90 -2.71
N VAL A 39 -4.48 0.81 -3.85
CA VAL A 39 -5.02 0.14 -5.05
C VAL A 39 -4.38 -1.21 -5.30
N LEU A 40 -3.28 -1.52 -4.62
CA LEU A 40 -2.63 -2.83 -4.60
C LEU A 40 -1.75 -2.93 -3.36
N SER A 41 -1.81 -4.06 -2.66
CA SER A 41 -0.86 -4.42 -1.61
C SER A 41 -0.28 -5.82 -1.86
N SER A 42 0.97 -6.05 -1.47
CA SER A 42 1.65 -7.34 -1.68
C SER A 42 2.61 -7.62 -0.53
N ASP A 43 2.47 -8.81 0.05
CA ASP A 43 3.46 -9.40 0.95
C ASP A 43 3.40 -10.93 0.85
N ILE A 44 4.56 -11.58 0.82
CA ILE A 44 4.66 -13.04 0.68
C ILE A 44 4.37 -13.77 2.01
N ASP A 45 4.52 -13.09 3.15
CA ASP A 45 4.35 -13.68 4.47
C ASP A 45 2.87 -13.77 4.87
N ILE A 46 2.41 -14.98 5.16
CA ILE A 46 1.00 -15.25 5.47
C ILE A 46 0.53 -14.65 6.80
N ASP A 47 1.41 -14.50 7.77
CA ASP A 47 1.06 -13.92 9.07
C ASP A 47 0.99 -12.40 8.97
N CYS A 48 1.86 -11.79 8.15
CA CYS A 48 1.74 -10.38 7.74
C CYS A 48 0.43 -10.13 7.01
N GLN A 49 0.04 -10.99 6.05
CA GLN A 49 -1.23 -10.87 5.34
C GLN A 49 -2.44 -10.91 6.29
N LYS A 50 -2.44 -11.82 7.27
CA LYS A 50 -3.52 -11.89 8.29
C LYS A 50 -3.59 -10.62 9.12
N ALA A 51 -2.44 -10.14 9.59
CA ALA A 51 -2.38 -8.92 10.38
C ALA A 51 -2.82 -7.69 9.56
N TYR A 52 -2.40 -7.59 8.31
CA TYR A 52 -2.82 -6.55 7.38
C TYR A 52 -4.34 -6.59 7.16
N ALA A 53 -4.89 -7.77 6.86
CA ALA A 53 -6.33 -7.94 6.65
C ALA A 53 -7.15 -7.62 7.90
N ALA A 54 -6.65 -7.93 9.10
CA ALA A 54 -7.31 -7.57 10.34
C ALA A 54 -7.40 -6.04 10.57
N ASN A 55 -6.47 -5.26 10.03
CA ASN A 55 -6.44 -3.79 10.17
C ASN A 55 -7.15 -3.07 9.03
N PHE A 56 -7.06 -3.59 7.80
CA PHE A 56 -7.49 -2.88 6.59
C PHE A 56 -8.63 -3.57 5.84
N SER A 57 -9.09 -4.75 6.29
CA SER A 57 -10.10 -5.57 5.61
C SER A 57 -9.74 -5.96 4.16
N GLU A 58 -8.45 -5.94 3.83
CA GLU A 58 -7.89 -6.26 2.51
C GLU A 58 -6.78 -7.31 2.66
N THR A 59 -6.72 -8.27 1.74
CA THR A 59 -5.66 -9.30 1.74
C THR A 59 -4.61 -8.97 0.68
N PRO A 60 -3.32 -8.81 1.04
CA PRO A 60 -2.25 -8.58 0.08
C PRO A 60 -2.06 -9.74 -0.92
N GLN A 61 -1.62 -9.43 -2.15
CA GLN A 61 -1.54 -10.37 -3.29
C GLN A 61 -0.42 -11.43 -3.23
N GLY A 62 0.22 -11.65 -2.08
CA GLY A 62 1.29 -12.65 -1.96
C GLY A 62 2.62 -12.22 -2.60
N ASP A 63 3.37 -13.19 -3.14
CA ASP A 63 4.66 -12.96 -3.81
C ASP A 63 4.52 -12.03 -5.02
N ILE A 64 5.15 -10.87 -4.95
CA ILE A 64 5.17 -9.84 -5.99
C ILE A 64 5.60 -10.36 -7.37
N LYS A 65 6.44 -11.40 -7.43
CA LYS A 65 6.90 -12.00 -8.69
C LYS A 65 5.77 -12.64 -9.50
N ASN A 66 4.66 -12.98 -8.85
CA ASN A 66 3.49 -13.60 -9.47
C ASN A 66 2.42 -12.58 -9.89
N ILE A 67 2.63 -11.28 -9.61
CA ILE A 67 1.70 -10.22 -10.00
C ILE A 67 1.95 -9.89 -11.48
N ASP A 68 0.91 -9.99 -12.30
CA ASP A 68 0.96 -9.57 -13.69
C ASP A 68 1.15 -8.04 -13.76
N LEU A 69 2.22 -7.60 -14.44
CA LEU A 69 2.53 -6.19 -14.61
C LEU A 69 1.39 -5.40 -15.27
N GLN A 70 0.62 -6.02 -16.17
CA GLN A 70 -0.52 -5.37 -16.81
C GLN A 70 -1.74 -5.24 -15.89
N SER A 71 -1.77 -5.99 -14.79
CA SER A 71 -2.86 -5.96 -13.80
C SER A 71 -2.65 -4.89 -12.71
N ILE A 72 -1.45 -4.32 -12.61
CA ILE A 72 -1.12 -3.29 -11.60
C ILE A 72 -1.93 -2.02 -11.92
N PRO A 73 -2.84 -1.58 -11.02
CA PRO A 73 -3.63 -0.39 -11.27
C PRO A 73 -2.77 0.87 -11.35
N ASN A 74 -3.23 1.86 -12.11
CA ASN A 74 -2.62 3.20 -12.10
C ASN A 74 -2.57 3.75 -10.68
N HIS A 75 -1.42 4.28 -10.30
CA HIS A 75 -1.10 4.81 -8.98
C HIS A 75 -0.14 6.01 -9.11
N ASP A 76 -0.21 6.90 -8.12
CA ASP A 76 0.61 8.10 -8.04
C ASP A 76 1.87 7.87 -7.19
N VAL A 77 1.77 6.97 -6.21
CA VAL A 77 2.85 6.68 -5.25
C VAL A 77 3.08 5.17 -5.16
N LEU A 78 4.36 4.78 -5.19
CA LEU A 78 4.82 3.42 -4.91
C LEU A 78 5.54 3.42 -3.56
N LEU A 79 5.02 2.66 -2.59
CA LEU A 79 5.65 2.42 -1.30
C LEU A 79 6.24 1.02 -1.32
N ALA A 80 7.52 0.88 -0.91
CA ALA A 80 8.21 -0.39 -0.90
C ALA A 80 9.25 -0.49 0.22
N GLY A 81 8.92 -1.26 1.26
CA GLY A 81 9.86 -1.67 2.30
C GLY A 81 10.57 -2.96 1.95
N PHE A 82 11.38 -2.97 0.88
CA PHE A 82 11.97 -4.20 0.36
C PHE A 82 12.89 -4.90 1.40
N PRO A 83 13.03 -6.24 1.33
CA PRO A 83 13.84 -7.02 2.26
C PRO A 83 15.27 -6.47 2.43
N CYS A 84 15.65 -6.15 3.67
CA CYS A 84 16.94 -5.56 3.99
C CYS A 84 18.03 -6.58 4.36
N GLN A 85 17.68 -7.87 4.53
CA GLN A 85 18.60 -8.95 4.90
C GLN A 85 19.91 -8.97 4.08
N PRO A 86 19.92 -8.78 2.74
CA PRO A 86 21.18 -8.76 1.98
C PRO A 86 22.08 -7.53 2.26
N PHE A 87 21.60 -6.56 3.04
CA PHE A 87 22.28 -5.30 3.36
C PHE A 87 22.47 -5.07 4.87
N SER A 88 21.98 -5.98 5.71
CA SER A 88 22.14 -5.91 7.17
C SER A 88 23.47 -6.54 7.58
N SER A 89 24.22 -5.82 8.41
CA SER A 89 25.51 -6.27 8.99
C SER A 89 25.37 -7.40 9.99
#